data_AF-A0A3D1RE10-F1
#
_entry.id   AF-A0A3D1RE10-F1
#
_cell.length_a   1.000
_cell.length_b   1.000
_cell.length_c   1.000
_cell.angle_alpha   90.00
_cell.angle_beta   90.00
_cell.angle_gamma   90.00
#
_symmetry.space_group_name_H-M   'P 1'
#
loop_
_entity.id
_entity.type
_entity.pdbx_description
1 polymer ?
#
loop_
_entity_poly.entity_id
_entity_poly.type
_entity_poly.pdbx_seq_one_letter_code
_entity_poly.pdbx_strand_id
1 'polypeptide(L)'
;METTIQIDPQVIKTWQEENLNQDSLRVKLQSYGWEEERIAQHLKAYLKAQCAKRQFVGCILLASGALLGFISCVLTLMNAAPGMFHMILYGLTSLAILLIFFGLYYIFE
;
A
#
# COMPACT_ATOMS: atom_id res chain seq x y z
N MET A 1 26.19 -18.02 22.35
CA MET A 1 26.03 -18.34 20.91
C MET A 1 24.92 -17.45 20.41
N GLU A 2 25.27 -16.35 19.73
CA GLU A 2 24.31 -15.40 19.20
C GLU A 2 23.62 -16.04 18.00
N THR A 3 22.47 -16.66 18.26
CA THR A 3 21.62 -17.22 17.22
C THR A 3 21.01 -16.05 16.46
N THR A 4 21.72 -15.58 15.43
CA THR A 4 21.26 -14.59 14.46
C THR A 4 19.84 -14.97 14.03
N ILE A 5 18.87 -14.16 14.43
CA ILE A 5 17.48 -14.29 14.01
C ILE A 5 17.48 -13.86 12.55
N GLN A 6 17.75 -14.81 11.65
CA GLN A 6 17.59 -14.59 10.22
C GLN A 6 16.11 -14.49 9.94
N ILE A 7 15.61 -13.26 9.91
CA ILE A 7 14.25 -12.95 9.51
C ILE A 7 14.20 -13.14 8.00
N ASP A 8 13.89 -14.36 7.59
CA ASP A 8 13.87 -14.72 6.18
C ASP A 8 12.74 -13.95 5.48
N PRO A 9 13.06 -13.05 4.53
CA PRO A 9 12.06 -12.19 3.89
C PRO A 9 11.06 -12.99 3.06
N GLN A 10 11.40 -14.23 2.69
CA GLN A 10 10.49 -15.13 1.97
C GLN A 10 9.35 -15.61 2.86
N VAL A 11 9.64 -15.93 4.12
CA VAL A 11 8.65 -16.42 5.09
C VAL A 11 7.62 -15.33 5.39
N ILE A 12 8.07 -14.07 5.50
CA ILE A 12 7.17 -12.92 5.67
C ILE A 12 6.24 -12.77 4.46
N LYS A 13 6.74 -12.94 3.23
CA LYS A 13 5.91 -12.88 2.02
C LYS A 13 4.84 -13.96 2.00
N THR A 14 5.19 -15.21 2.36
CA THR A 14 4.20 -16.29 2.46
C THR A 14 3.11 -15.96 3.46
N TRP A 15 3.44 -15.41 4.63
CA TRP A 15 2.44 -14.99 5.61
C TRP A 15 1.57 -13.82 5.14
N GLN A 16 2.09 -12.97 4.24
CA GLN A 16 1.32 -11.89 3.63
C GLN A 16 0.36 -12.39 2.55
N GLU A 17 0.72 -13.48 1.85
CA GLU A 17 -0.14 -14.14 0.87
C GLU A 17 -1.22 -15.01 1.54
N GLU A 18 -0.86 -15.69 2.63
CA GLU A 18 -1.81 -16.47 3.45
C GLU A 18 -2.82 -15.58 4.21
N ASN A 19 -2.66 -14.24 4.20
CA ASN A 19 -3.52 -13.29 4.89
C ASN A 19 -3.75 -13.66 6.38
N LEU A 20 -2.70 -14.21 7.00
CA LEU A 20 -2.75 -14.72 8.36
C LEU A 20 -2.97 -13.56 9.33
N ASN A 21 -4.03 -13.67 10.14
CA ASN A 21 -4.30 -12.71 11.19
C ASN A 21 -3.18 -12.74 12.25
N GLN A 22 -2.90 -11.62 12.92
CA GLN A 22 -1.80 -11.55 13.90
C GLN A 22 -1.86 -12.66 14.95
N ASP A 23 -3.05 -12.98 15.44
CA ASP A 23 -3.29 -14.04 16.40
C ASP A 23 -2.96 -15.42 15.84
N SER A 24 -3.34 -15.68 14.59
CA SER A 24 -3.03 -16.93 13.88
C SER A 24 -1.53 -17.08 13.65
N LEU A 25 -0.85 -16.00 13.29
CA LEU A 25 0.60 -16.00 13.13
C LEU A 25 1.30 -16.23 14.48
N ARG A 26 0.80 -15.63 15.56
CA ARG A 26 1.30 -15.86 16.92
C ARG A 26 1.19 -17.32 17.33
N VAL A 27 0.02 -17.94 17.14
CA VAL A 27 -0.21 -19.36 17.47
C VAL A 27 0.67 -20.27 16.61
N LYS A 28 0.82 -19.96 15.31
CA LYS A 28 1.69 -20.71 14.39
C LYS A 28 3.16 -20.62 14.86
N LEU A 29 3.64 -19.44 15.22
CA LEU A 29 5.00 -19.22 15.75
C LEU A 29 5.23 -19.86 17.12
N GLN A 30 4.23 -19.85 18.00
CA GLN A 30 4.28 -20.57 19.28
C GLN A 30 4.31 -22.09 19.07
N SER A 31 3.60 -22.62 18.06
CA SER A 31 3.62 -24.05 17.75
C SER A 31 4.98 -24.55 17.26
N TYR A 32 5.85 -23.67 16.74
CA TYR A 32 7.23 -23.99 16.40
C TYR A 32 8.17 -23.98 17.62
N GLY A 33 7.66 -23.69 18.83
CA GLY A 33 8.45 -23.66 20.06
C GLY A 33 9.44 -22.51 20.13
N TRP A 34 9.20 -21.41 19.42
CA TRP A 34 10.08 -20.24 19.42
C TRP A 34 9.89 -19.42 20.69
N GLU A 35 10.98 -18.83 21.18
CA GLU A 35 10.92 -17.94 22.35
C GLU A 35 10.05 -16.71 22.09
N GLU A 36 9.36 -16.25 23.12
CA GLU A 36 8.37 -15.16 23.04
C GLU A 36 8.96 -13.86 22.48
N GLU A 37 10.25 -13.60 22.76
CA GLU A 37 11.01 -12.47 22.21
C GLU A 37 11.19 -12.56 20.69
N ARG A 38 11.50 -13.76 20.17
CA ARG A 38 11.61 -14.00 18.72
C ARG A 38 10.26 -13.82 18.04
N ILE A 39 9.19 -14.33 18.66
CA ILE A 39 7.82 -14.20 18.14
C ILE A 39 7.43 -12.72 18.04
N ALA A 40 7.68 -11.92 19.08
CA ALA A 40 7.39 -10.49 19.08
C ALA A 40 8.14 -9.74 17.96
N GLN A 41 9.42 -10.07 17.73
CA GLN A 41 10.21 -9.47 16.65
C GLN A 41 9.68 -9.82 15.26
N HIS A 42 9.33 -11.09 15.01
CA HIS A 42 8.74 -11.52 13.74
C HIS A 42 7.37 -10.88 13.49
N LEU A 43 6.54 -10.76 14.54
CA LEU A 43 5.24 -10.10 14.45
C LEU A 43 5.39 -8.61 14.09
N LYS A 44 6.36 -7.92 14.70
CA LYS A 44 6.66 -6.52 14.42
C LYS A 44 7.19 -6.33 13.00
N ALA A 45 8.04 -7.23 12.51
CA ALA A 45 8.52 -7.23 11.14
C ALA A 45 7.39 -7.47 10.13
N TYR A 46 6.49 -8.41 10.41
CA TYR A 46 5.31 -8.70 9.61
C TYR A 46 4.36 -7.50 9.52
N LEU A 47 4.01 -6.89 10.66
CA LEU A 47 3.20 -5.68 10.72
C LEU A 47 3.82 -4.54 9.91
N LYS A 48 5.12 -4.30 10.09
CA LYS A 48 5.85 -3.28 9.32
C LYS A 48 5.77 -3.54 7.81
N ALA A 49 5.92 -4.80 7.40
CA ALA A 49 5.81 -5.18 6.00
C ALA A 49 4.38 -5.01 5.46
N GLN A 50 3.35 -5.26 6.28
CA GLN A 50 1.95 -5.06 5.91
C GLN A 50 1.61 -3.56 5.74
N CYS A 51 2.06 -2.72 6.68
CA CYS A 51 1.97 -1.25 6.53
C CYS A 51 2.69 -0.77 5.27
N ALA A 52 3.91 -1.26 5.01
CA ALA A 52 4.66 -0.89 3.82
C ALA A 52 3.93 -1.28 2.52
N LYS A 53 3.25 -2.43 2.49
CA LYS A 53 2.43 -2.86 1.34
C LYS A 53 1.24 -1.92 1.12
N ARG A 54 0.53 -1.53 2.18
CA ARG A 54 -0.59 -0.56 2.10
C ARG A 54 -0.11 0.80 1.62
N GLN A 55 1.00 1.29 2.17
CA GLN A 55 1.62 2.55 1.75
C GLN A 55 2.06 2.52 0.27
N PHE A 56 2.58 1.38 -0.21
CA PHE A 56 2.96 1.22 -1.61
C PHE A 56 1.73 1.27 -2.54
N VAL A 57 0.63 0.61 -2.17
CA VAL A 57 -0.65 0.70 -2.90
C VAL A 57 -1.17 2.13 -2.91
N GLY A 58 -1.13 2.82 -1.77
CA GLY A 58 -1.51 4.23 -1.68
C GLY A 58 -0.63 5.14 -2.54
N CYS A 59 0.67 4.86 -2.61
CA CYS A 59 1.61 5.59 -3.47
C CYS A 59 1.31 5.39 -4.96
N ILE A 60 0.96 4.16 -5.38
CA ILE A 60 0.54 3.88 -6.75
C ILE A 60 -0.77 4.62 -7.08
N LEU A 61 -1.75 4.59 -6.18
CA LEU A 61 -3.01 5.32 -6.33
C LEU A 61 -2.78 6.82 -6.48
N LEU A 62 -1.94 7.40 -5.62
CA LEU A 62 -1.58 8.82 -5.67
C LEU A 62 -0.87 9.17 -6.98
N ALA A 63 0.12 8.37 -7.40
CA ALA A 63 0.83 8.57 -8.65
C ALA A 63 -0.13 8.47 -9.86
N SER A 64 -1.05 7.50 -9.85
CA SER A 64 -2.05 7.36 -10.90
C SER A 64 -2.99 8.56 -10.96
N GLY A 65 -3.49 9.05 -9.82
CA GLY A 65 -4.34 10.24 -9.75
C GLY A 65 -3.60 11.51 -10.19
N ALA A 66 -2.34 11.67 -9.80
CA ALA A 66 -1.51 12.80 -10.22
C ALA A 66 -1.28 12.80 -11.75
N LEU A 67 -0.99 11.64 -12.35
CA LEU A 67 -0.86 11.51 -13.80
C LEU A 67 -2.18 11.81 -14.51
N LEU A 68 -3.29 11.30 -14.00
CA LEU A 68 -4.63 11.52 -14.55
C LEU A 68 -5.01 13.01 -14.52
N GLY A 69 -4.72 13.69 -13.42
CA GLY A 69 -4.90 15.14 -13.28
C GLY A 69 -3.97 15.94 -14.19
N PHE A 70 -2.71 15.51 -14.34
CA PHE A 70 -1.76 16.15 -15.25
C PHE A 70 -2.22 16.04 -16.72
N ILE A 71 -2.66 14.84 -17.14
CA ILE A 71 -3.22 14.62 -18.48
C ILE A 71 -4.46 15.48 -18.69
N SER A 72 -5.34 15.59 -17.68
CA SER A 72 -6.50 16.50 -17.70
C SER A 72 -6.09 17.94 -18.01
N CYS A 73 -5.10 18.46 -17.27
CA CYS A 73 -4.59 19.82 -17.45
C CYS A 73 -3.94 20.03 -18.82
N VAL A 74 -3.16 19.07 -19.32
CA VAL A 74 -2.50 19.18 -20.63
C VAL A 74 -3.53 19.17 -21.77
N LEU A 75 -4.52 18.27 -21.74
CA LEU A 75 -5.61 18.22 -22.72
C LEU A 75 -6.43 19.51 -22.75
N THR A 76 -6.67 20.08 -21.56
CA THR A 76 -7.35 21.36 -21.36
C THR A 76 -6.55 22.50 -22.00
N LEU A 77 -5.23 22.58 -21.72
CA LEU A 77 -4.35 23.63 -22.27
C LEU A 77 -4.16 23.53 -23.78
N MET A 78 -4.09 22.33 -24.34
CA MET A 78 -3.97 22.12 -25.79
C MET A 78 -5.26 22.44 -26.56
N ASN A 79 -6.36 22.79 -25.86
CA ASN A 79 -7.68 23.03 -26.46
C ASN A 79 -8.10 21.89 -27.40
N ALA A 80 -7.78 20.65 -27.05
CA ALA A 80 -7.95 19.50 -27.93
C ALA A 80 -9.43 19.25 -28.31
N ALA A 81 -10.37 19.70 -27.47
CA ALA A 81 -11.81 19.67 -27.75
C ALA A 81 -12.59 20.75 -26.97
N PRO A 82 -12.98 21.88 -27.59
CA PRO A 82 -13.71 22.97 -26.92
C PRO A 82 -15.09 22.55 -26.39
N GLY A 83 -15.69 21.48 -26.92
CA GLY A 83 -16.98 20.95 -26.46
C GLY A 83 -16.91 19.98 -25.27
N MET A 84 -15.75 19.36 -25.01
CA MET A 84 -15.57 18.37 -23.92
C MET A 84 -14.78 18.93 -22.73
N PHE A 85 -14.40 20.20 -22.79
CA PHE A 85 -13.62 20.89 -21.78
C PHE A 85 -14.21 20.77 -20.38
N HIS A 86 -15.52 21.00 -20.24
CA HIS A 86 -16.22 20.81 -18.96
C HIS A 86 -16.19 19.37 -18.47
N MET A 87 -16.27 18.39 -19.37
CA MET A 87 -16.29 16.97 -18.99
C MET A 87 -14.90 16.50 -18.53
N ILE A 88 -13.83 16.98 -19.16
CA ILE A 88 -12.46 16.67 -18.77
C ILE A 88 -12.12 17.41 -17.46
N LEU A 89 -12.40 18.71 -17.40
CA LEU A 89 -12.03 19.54 -16.25
C LEU A 89 -12.87 19.25 -14.99
N TYR A 90 -14.14 18.90 -15.11
CA TYR A 90 -14.97 18.53 -13.96
C TYR A 90 -15.08 17.02 -13.74
N GLY A 91 -15.00 16.19 -14.76
CA GLY A 91 -15.07 14.73 -14.61
C GLY A 91 -13.71 14.15 -14.25
N LEU A 92 -12.75 14.29 -15.16
CA LEU A 92 -11.44 13.65 -15.07
C LEU A 92 -10.64 14.19 -13.88
N THR A 93 -10.68 15.51 -13.67
CA THR A 93 -9.95 16.17 -12.58
C THR A 93 -10.56 15.88 -11.21
N SER A 94 -11.90 15.83 -11.09
CA SER A 94 -12.53 15.39 -9.84
C SER A 94 -12.23 13.93 -9.53
N LEU A 95 -12.20 13.05 -10.55
CA LEU A 95 -11.80 11.66 -10.37
C LEU A 95 -10.33 11.54 -9.93
N ALA A 96 -9.44 12.33 -10.53
CA ALA A 96 -8.04 12.41 -10.13
C ALA A 96 -7.89 12.83 -8.66
N ILE A 97 -8.65 13.83 -8.22
CA ILE A 97 -8.66 14.30 -6.82
C ILE A 97 -9.15 13.19 -5.87
N LEU A 98 -10.22 12.47 -6.23
CA LEU A 98 -10.71 11.34 -5.42
C LEU A 98 -9.65 10.24 -5.29
N LEU A 99 -8.97 9.89 -6.38
CA LEU A 99 -7.89 8.90 -6.36
C LEU A 99 -6.71 9.35 -5.50
N ILE A 100 -6.37 10.65 -5.51
CA ILE A 100 -5.32 11.20 -4.65
C ILE A 100 -5.73 11.12 -3.18
N PHE A 101 -6.93 11.55 -2.81
CA PHE A 101 -7.42 11.45 -1.43
C PHE A 101 -7.49 10.00 -0.95
N PHE A 102 -7.93 9.08 -1.81
CA PHE A 102 -7.97 7.66 -1.50
C PHE A 102 -6.56 7.06 -1.34
N GLY A 103 -5.61 7.47 -2.20
CA GLY A 103 -4.20 7.09 -2.06
C GLY A 103 -3.57 7.62 -0.78
N LEU A 104 -3.86 8.87 -0.41
CA LEU A 104 -3.41 9.48 0.85
C LEU A 104 -4.00 8.77 2.06
N TYR A 105 -5.27 8.36 2.01
CA TYR A 105 -5.91 7.56 3.06
C TYR A 105 -5.13 6.26 3.31
N TYR A 106 -4.75 5.54 2.24
CA TYR A 106 -3.93 4.33 2.34
C TYR A 106 -2.49 4.55 2.83
N ILE A 107 -1.96 5.77 2.71
CA ILE A 107 -0.61 6.12 3.17
C ILE A 107 -0.62 6.51 4.66
N PHE A 108 -1.65 7.23 5.09
CA PHE A 108 -1.76 7.74 6.46
C PHE A 108 -2.44 6.78 7.44
N GLU A 109 -3.25 5.83 6.96
CA GLU A 109 -3.93 4.80 7.75
C GLU A 109 -3.39 3.38 7.52
#